data_AF-V8P9P3-F1
#
_entry.id   AF-V8P9P3-F1
#
_cell.length_a   1.000
_cell.length_b   1.000
_cell.length_c   1.000
_cell.angle_alpha   90.00
_cell.angle_beta   90.00
_cell.angle_gamma   90.00
#
_symmetry.space_group_name_H-M   'P 1'
#
loop_
_entity.id
_entity.type
_entity.pdbx_description
1 polymer ?
#
loop_
_entity_poly.entity_id
_entity_poly.type
_entity_poly.pdbx_seq_one_letter_code
_entity_poly.pdbx_strand_id
1 'polypeptide(L)'
;MASDFYLRYYVGHKGKFGHEFLEFEFRPDGKLRYANNSNYKNDVMIRKEAYVHKSVMEELKRIIDDSEITKEDDALWPPPDRVGRQELEIVIGDEHISFTTSKIGSLIDVNQSKDPEGLRVFYYLVQDLKCLKIGLQFKATLENITNLRPVGEDFRWYLKLKCGNCNEVSEKWQYLRLMDSHPLKGGRGNILSQTIKPYNAEDNETFKTIVEFECRGLEPAGFAANGAESGTSFDEINLLEKDWNDYDEKIKESVGIYEVTHKFVKC
;
A
#
# COMPACT_ATOMS: atom_id res chain seq x y z
N MET A 1 2.62 -30.00 11.77
CA MET A 1 1.63 -30.07 10.66
C MET A 1 1.53 -28.65 10.12
N ALA A 2 1.56 -28.45 8.80
CA ALA A 2 1.38 -27.11 8.25
C ALA A 2 -0.03 -26.63 8.66
N SER A 3 -0.13 -25.47 9.31
CA SER A 3 -1.43 -24.86 9.60
C SER A 3 -2.13 -24.61 8.26
N ASP A 4 -3.33 -25.16 8.08
CA ASP A 4 -4.12 -24.88 6.89
C ASP A 4 -4.44 -23.39 6.84
N PHE A 5 -4.06 -22.74 5.73
CA PHE A 5 -4.36 -21.34 5.47
C PHE A 5 -4.98 -21.21 4.08
N TYR A 6 -6.18 -20.63 4.04
CA TYR A 6 -6.89 -20.31 2.82
C TYR A 6 -7.52 -18.93 2.96
N LEU A 7 -7.45 -18.13 1.91
CA LEU A 7 -8.11 -16.83 1.85
C LEU A 7 -8.68 -16.63 0.45
N ARG A 8 -9.97 -16.34 0.34
CA ARG A 8 -10.61 -15.92 -0.91
C ARG A 8 -11.45 -14.68 -0.66
N TYR A 9 -11.31 -13.71 -1.54
CA TYR A 9 -12.16 -12.53 -1.55
C TYR A 9 -12.73 -12.30 -2.94
N TYR A 10 -14.03 -12.04 -3.00
CA TYR A 10 -14.75 -11.69 -4.22
C TYR A 10 -15.55 -10.41 -4.02
N VAL A 11 -15.57 -9.56 -5.05
CA VAL A 11 -16.54 -8.47 -5.17
C VAL A 11 -17.01 -8.36 -6.61
N GLY A 12 -18.31 -8.26 -6.80
CA GLY A 12 -18.85 -8.10 -8.14
C GLY A 12 -20.28 -7.62 -8.16
N HIS A 13 -20.71 -7.23 -9.35
CA HIS A 13 -22.07 -6.83 -9.62
C HIS A 13 -22.44 -7.13 -11.07
N LYS A 14 -23.73 -7.29 -11.34
CA LYS A 14 -24.25 -7.44 -12.71
C LYS A 14 -24.91 -6.15 -13.13
N GLY A 15 -24.18 -5.34 -13.90
CA GLY A 15 -24.63 -4.07 -14.42
C GLY A 15 -25.13 -4.16 -15.86
N LYS A 16 -25.41 -2.98 -16.45
CA LYS A 16 -25.84 -2.84 -17.86
C LYS A 16 -24.82 -3.42 -18.85
N PHE A 17 -23.55 -3.41 -18.48
CA PHE A 17 -22.43 -3.87 -19.32
C PHE A 17 -22.02 -5.32 -19.03
N GLY A 18 -22.87 -6.08 -18.32
CA GLY A 18 -22.61 -7.47 -17.96
C GLY A 18 -22.08 -7.63 -16.54
N HIS A 19 -21.39 -8.75 -16.29
CA HIS A 19 -20.88 -9.10 -14.97
C HIS A 19 -19.48 -8.53 -14.77
N GLU A 20 -19.34 -7.57 -13.86
CA GLU A 20 -18.05 -7.00 -13.48
C GLU A 20 -17.66 -7.46 -12.08
N PHE A 21 -16.43 -7.94 -11.92
CA PHE A 21 -15.95 -8.46 -10.65
C PHE A 21 -14.42 -8.38 -10.49
N LEU A 22 -13.98 -8.46 -9.24
CA LEU A 22 -12.61 -8.68 -8.83
C LEU A 22 -12.60 -9.83 -7.82
N GLU A 23 -11.70 -10.78 -8.01
CA GLU A 23 -11.51 -11.92 -7.13
C GLU A 23 -10.02 -12.20 -6.95
N PHE A 24 -9.63 -12.55 -5.74
CA PHE A 24 -8.32 -13.13 -5.47
C PHE A 24 -8.42 -14.27 -4.46
N GLU A 25 -7.51 -15.22 -4.60
CA GLU A 25 -7.46 -16.44 -3.80
C GLU A 25 -6.00 -16.77 -3.46
N PHE A 26 -5.72 -16.99 -2.17
CA PHE A 26 -4.47 -17.55 -1.67
C PHE A 26 -4.73 -18.97 -1.18
N ARG A 27 -4.05 -19.94 -1.79
CA ARG A 27 -4.17 -21.37 -1.46
C ARG A 27 -3.10 -21.79 -0.44
N PRO A 28 -3.29 -22.92 0.27
CA PRO A 28 -2.34 -23.40 1.26
C PRO A 28 -0.92 -23.66 0.72
N ASP A 29 -0.80 -23.93 -0.58
CA ASP A 29 0.47 -24.14 -1.28
C ASP A 29 1.21 -22.83 -1.64
N GLY A 30 0.69 -21.67 -1.22
CA GLY A 30 1.23 -20.36 -1.55
C GLY A 30 0.85 -19.87 -2.95
N LYS A 31 -0.06 -20.55 -3.65
CA LYS A 31 -0.55 -20.11 -4.95
C LYS A 31 -1.55 -18.96 -4.78
N LEU A 32 -1.20 -17.78 -5.31
CA LEU A 32 -2.07 -16.65 -5.53
C LEU A 32 -2.74 -16.75 -6.91
N ARG A 33 -4.06 -16.64 -6.94
CA ARG A 33 -4.87 -16.50 -8.16
C ARG A 33 -5.61 -15.18 -8.11
N TYR A 34 -5.58 -14.43 -9.20
CA TYR A 34 -6.24 -13.14 -9.33
C TYR A 34 -7.05 -13.09 -10.62
N ALA A 35 -8.29 -12.63 -10.51
CA ALA A 35 -9.20 -12.42 -11.61
C ALA A 35 -9.83 -11.04 -11.51
N ASN A 36 -9.86 -10.30 -12.61
CA ASN A 36 -10.57 -9.03 -12.68
C ASN A 36 -11.25 -8.91 -14.04
N ASN A 37 -12.56 -8.68 -14.02
CA ASN A 37 -13.39 -8.43 -15.18
C ASN A 37 -14.07 -7.06 -15.02
N SER A 38 -13.62 -6.07 -15.77
CA SER A 38 -14.26 -4.77 -15.91
C SER A 38 -14.65 -4.61 -17.37
N ASN A 39 -15.93 -4.79 -17.71
CA ASN A 39 -16.41 -4.70 -19.10
C ASN A 39 -16.40 -3.25 -19.64
N TYR A 40 -15.68 -2.34 -18.98
CA TYR A 40 -15.46 -0.97 -19.38
C TYR A 40 -14.64 -0.93 -20.68
N LYS A 41 -15.19 -0.34 -21.74
CA LYS A 41 -14.55 -0.20 -23.07
C LYS A 41 -14.14 -1.53 -23.75
N ASN A 42 -14.87 -2.62 -23.51
CA ASN A 42 -14.57 -3.96 -24.04
C ASN A 42 -13.20 -4.50 -23.59
N ASP A 43 -12.78 -4.19 -22.37
CA ASP A 43 -11.53 -4.71 -21.83
C ASP A 43 -11.57 -6.24 -21.67
N VAL A 44 -10.42 -6.89 -21.80
CA VAL A 44 -10.31 -8.35 -21.70
C VAL A 44 -10.15 -8.74 -20.23
N MET A 45 -10.84 -9.81 -19.82
CA MET A 45 -10.71 -10.35 -18.48
C MET A 45 -9.25 -10.65 -18.13
N ILE A 46 -8.80 -10.09 -17.00
CA ILE A 46 -7.46 -10.28 -16.48
C ILE A 46 -7.46 -11.52 -15.61
N ARG A 47 -6.58 -12.48 -15.90
CA ARG A 47 -6.30 -13.63 -15.05
C ARG A 47 -4.79 -13.73 -14.83
N LYS A 48 -4.37 -13.82 -13.57
CA LYS A 48 -2.96 -13.97 -13.19
C LYS A 48 -2.85 -15.04 -12.10
N GLU A 49 -1.79 -15.82 -12.17
CA GLU A 49 -1.42 -16.77 -11.13
C GLU A 49 0.06 -16.61 -10.81
N ALA A 50 0.42 -16.71 -9.54
CA ALA A 50 1.80 -16.67 -9.07
C ALA A 50 1.92 -17.49 -7.78
N TYR A 51 3.13 -17.94 -7.46
CA TYR A 51 3.44 -18.44 -6.12
C TYR A 51 4.03 -17.30 -5.31
N VAL A 52 3.57 -17.15 -4.07
CA VAL A 52 4.11 -16.18 -3.12
C VAL A 52 5.04 -16.87 -2.14
N HIS A 53 6.01 -16.11 -1.63
CA HIS A 53 6.91 -16.61 -0.60
C HIS A 53 6.15 -16.80 0.72
N LYS A 54 6.62 -17.73 1.58
CA LYS A 54 5.99 -18.01 2.88
C LYS A 54 5.81 -16.76 3.74
N SER A 55 6.75 -15.81 3.68
CA SER A 55 6.64 -14.54 4.42
C SER A 55 5.37 -13.75 4.08
N VAL A 56 4.92 -13.79 2.81
CA VAL A 56 3.66 -13.14 2.38
C VAL A 56 2.46 -13.84 3.02
N MET A 57 2.51 -15.18 3.12
CA MET A 57 1.45 -15.96 3.75
C MET A 57 1.37 -15.69 5.26
N GLU A 58 2.51 -15.57 5.94
CA GLU A 58 2.54 -15.23 7.37
C GLU A 58 2.07 -13.80 7.63
N GLU A 59 2.38 -12.85 6.75
CA GLU A 59 1.88 -11.48 6.87
C GLU A 59 0.36 -11.39 6.66
N LEU A 60 -0.19 -12.16 5.71
CA LEU A 60 -1.63 -12.26 5.53
C LEU A 60 -2.33 -12.82 6.77
N LYS A 61 -1.76 -13.85 7.40
CA LYS A 61 -2.26 -14.39 8.68
C LYS A 61 -2.23 -13.30 9.77
N ARG A 62 -1.10 -12.59 9.91
CA ARG A 62 -0.95 -11.51 10.89
C ARG A 62 -2.02 -10.42 10.70
N ILE A 63 -2.28 -10.00 9.45
CA ILE A 63 -3.33 -9.02 9.14
C ILE A 63 -4.72 -9.54 9.52
N ILE A 64 -5.01 -10.82 9.25
CA ILE A 64 -6.29 -11.46 9.61
C ILE A 64 -6.43 -11.54 11.14
N ASP A 65 -5.40 -11.99 11.85
CA ASP A 65 -5.42 -12.11 13.31
C ASP A 65 -5.61 -10.74 13.98
N ASP A 66 -4.84 -9.73 13.56
CA ASP A 66 -4.93 -8.36 14.09
C ASP A 66 -6.30 -7.71 13.85
N SER A 67 -6.99 -8.11 12.78
CA SER A 67 -8.33 -7.58 12.46
C SER A 67 -9.42 -8.14 13.36
N GLU A 68 -9.17 -9.25 14.05
CA GLU A 68 -10.16 -10.01 14.84
C GLU A 68 -11.40 -10.46 14.04
N ILE A 69 -11.31 -10.49 12.71
CA ILE A 69 -12.43 -10.82 11.81
C ILE A 69 -13.07 -12.19 12.08
N THR A 70 -12.32 -13.15 12.63
CA THR A 70 -12.84 -14.50 12.95
C THR A 70 -13.86 -14.50 14.08
N LYS A 71 -13.96 -13.39 14.83
CA LYS A 71 -14.95 -13.19 15.89
C LYS A 71 -16.28 -12.60 15.39
N GLU A 72 -16.32 -12.16 14.13
CA GLU A 72 -17.49 -11.49 13.53
C GLU A 72 -18.45 -12.49 12.87
N ASP A 73 -19.70 -12.05 12.65
CA ASP A 73 -20.75 -12.86 12.03
C ASP A 73 -21.62 -11.99 11.09
N ASP A 74 -21.97 -12.53 9.91
CA ASP A 74 -22.68 -11.78 8.88
C ASP A 74 -24.21 -11.85 8.97
N ALA A 75 -24.80 -12.47 10.00
CA ALA A 75 -26.25 -12.65 10.11
C ALA A 75 -27.05 -11.34 10.11
N LEU A 76 -26.42 -10.24 10.54
CA LEU A 76 -27.03 -8.90 10.57
C LEU A 76 -26.57 -8.00 9.41
N TRP A 77 -25.66 -8.47 8.56
CA TRP A 77 -25.10 -7.68 7.48
C TRP A 77 -26.11 -7.53 6.32
N PRO A 78 -26.02 -6.45 5.51
CA PRO A 78 -26.90 -6.28 4.36
C PRO A 78 -26.74 -7.43 3.36
N PRO A 79 -27.81 -8.13 2.95
CA PRO A 79 -27.70 -9.22 1.99
C PRO A 79 -27.33 -8.69 0.59
N PRO A 80 -26.69 -9.50 -0.28
CA PRO A 80 -26.38 -9.11 -1.65
C PRO A 80 -27.58 -8.58 -2.43
N ASP A 81 -27.35 -7.54 -3.22
CA ASP A 81 -28.41 -6.85 -3.96
C ASP A 81 -28.01 -6.54 -5.41
N ARG A 82 -28.75 -5.63 -6.05
CA ARG A 82 -28.47 -5.19 -7.44
C ARG A 82 -27.22 -4.32 -7.56
N VAL A 83 -26.84 -3.61 -6.49
CA VAL A 83 -25.63 -2.77 -6.42
C VAL A 83 -24.39 -3.66 -6.41
N GLY A 84 -24.45 -4.79 -5.71
CA GLY A 84 -23.45 -5.83 -5.83
C GLY A 84 -23.43 -6.84 -4.69
N ARG A 85 -22.35 -7.61 -4.68
CA ARG A 85 -22.06 -8.69 -3.73
C ARG A 85 -20.58 -8.66 -3.35
N GLN A 86 -20.29 -8.91 -2.09
CA GLN A 86 -18.97 -9.23 -1.56
C GLN A 86 -19.01 -10.59 -0.89
N GLU A 87 -17.94 -11.36 -1.03
CA GLU A 87 -17.71 -12.62 -0.32
C GLU A 87 -16.28 -12.61 0.24
N LEU A 88 -16.12 -13.10 1.47
CA LEU A 88 -14.82 -13.34 2.10
C LEU A 88 -14.86 -14.71 2.75
N GLU A 89 -13.88 -15.55 2.44
CA GLU A 89 -13.75 -16.89 2.99
C GLU A 89 -12.32 -17.07 3.49
N ILE A 90 -12.18 -17.46 4.77
CA ILE A 90 -10.88 -17.62 5.44
C ILE A 90 -10.88 -18.94 6.19
N VAL A 91 -9.82 -19.72 5.99
CA VAL A 91 -9.45 -20.83 6.87
C VAL A 91 -8.10 -20.47 7.48
N ILE A 92 -8.01 -20.45 8.81
CA ILE A 92 -6.77 -20.16 9.54
C ILE A 92 -6.69 -21.05 10.78
N GLY A 93 -5.76 -22.02 10.74
CA GLY A 93 -5.68 -23.02 11.81
C GLY A 93 -6.95 -23.86 11.86
N ASP A 94 -7.67 -23.82 12.98
CA ASP A 94 -8.93 -24.54 13.20
C ASP A 94 -10.18 -23.67 12.96
N GLU A 95 -10.01 -22.38 12.63
CA GLU A 95 -11.11 -21.46 12.37
C GLU A 95 -11.46 -21.43 10.88
N HIS A 96 -12.77 -21.45 10.57
CA HIS A 96 -13.30 -21.29 9.22
C HIS A 96 -14.48 -20.30 9.24
N ILE A 97 -14.33 -19.20 8.52
CA ILE A 97 -15.37 -18.20 8.32
C ILE A 97 -15.69 -18.02 6.84
N SER A 98 -16.95 -17.69 6.55
CA SER A 98 -17.44 -17.42 5.21
C SER A 98 -18.55 -16.39 5.26
N PHE A 99 -18.25 -15.16 4.86
CA PHE A 99 -19.21 -14.07 4.84
C PHE A 99 -19.73 -13.76 3.45
N THR A 100 -20.98 -13.32 3.37
CA THR A 100 -21.63 -12.83 2.16
C THR A 100 -22.46 -11.58 2.46
N THR A 101 -22.12 -10.46 1.82
CA THR A 101 -22.80 -9.17 2.05
C THR A 101 -22.99 -8.38 0.75
N SER A 102 -23.78 -7.30 0.80
CA SER A 102 -23.89 -6.33 -0.29
C SER A 102 -22.59 -5.57 -0.51
N LYS A 103 -22.50 -4.84 -1.62
CA LYS A 103 -21.35 -3.99 -1.90
C LYS A 103 -21.36 -2.76 -0.98
N ILE A 104 -20.33 -2.64 -0.15
CA ILE A 104 -20.12 -1.50 0.75
C ILE A 104 -19.42 -0.38 -0.04
N GLY A 105 -20.04 0.80 -0.10
CA GLY A 105 -19.50 1.95 -0.83
C GLY A 105 -18.68 2.89 0.04
N SER A 106 -19.05 3.04 1.31
CA SER A 106 -18.41 3.96 2.26
C SER A 106 -18.71 3.60 3.72
N LEU A 107 -18.04 4.28 4.66
CA LEU A 107 -18.34 4.20 6.09
C LEU A 107 -19.77 4.65 6.46
N ILE A 108 -20.44 5.41 5.59
CA ILE A 108 -21.85 5.77 5.82
C ILE A 108 -22.72 4.51 5.78
N ASP A 109 -22.49 3.63 4.81
CA ASP A 109 -23.21 2.36 4.67
C ASP A 109 -22.95 1.44 5.87
N VAL A 110 -21.71 1.45 6.37
CA VAL A 110 -21.29 0.72 7.58
C VAL A 110 -22.04 1.20 8.82
N ASN A 111 -21.99 2.51 9.07
CA ASN A 111 -22.57 3.13 10.27
C ASN A 111 -24.11 3.06 10.30
N GLN A 112 -24.76 2.89 9.14
CA GLN A 112 -26.22 2.73 9.02
C GLN A 112 -26.67 1.26 9.04
N SER A 113 -25.74 0.30 9.11
CA SER A 113 -26.06 -1.12 9.16
C SER A 113 -26.57 -1.56 10.53
N LYS A 114 -27.08 -2.79 10.61
CA LYS A 114 -27.55 -3.40 11.88
C LYS A 114 -26.41 -3.90 12.77
N ASP A 115 -25.21 -3.99 12.20
CA ASP A 115 -23.99 -4.40 12.90
C ASP A 115 -22.81 -3.53 12.42
N PRO A 116 -22.74 -2.28 12.89
CA PRO A 116 -21.74 -1.32 12.42
C PRO A 116 -20.32 -1.65 12.92
N GLU A 117 -20.16 -2.44 13.98
CA GLU A 117 -18.84 -2.82 14.50
C GLU A 117 -18.25 -3.95 13.64
N GLY A 118 -18.96 -5.07 13.46
CA GLY A 118 -18.46 -6.18 12.64
C GLY A 118 -18.31 -5.81 11.16
N LEU A 119 -19.26 -5.04 10.61
CA LEU A 119 -19.15 -4.58 9.23
C LEU A 119 -17.99 -3.58 9.03
N ARG A 120 -17.55 -2.87 10.09
CA ARG A 120 -16.38 -1.98 10.04
C ARG A 120 -15.08 -2.78 10.04
N VAL A 121 -14.98 -3.83 10.85
CA VAL A 121 -13.86 -4.78 10.84
C VAL A 121 -13.70 -5.38 9.44
N PHE A 122 -14.80 -5.89 8.86
CA PHE A 122 -14.81 -6.40 7.48
C PHE A 122 -14.38 -5.34 6.45
N TYR A 123 -14.91 -4.11 6.56
CA TYR A 123 -14.61 -3.02 5.63
C TYR A 123 -13.13 -2.63 5.61
N TYR A 124 -12.46 -2.59 6.77
CA TYR A 124 -11.04 -2.28 6.84
C TYR A 124 -10.16 -3.46 6.44
N LEU A 125 -10.46 -4.69 6.91
CA LEU A 125 -9.73 -5.87 6.48
C LEU A 125 -9.74 -6.04 4.96
N VAL A 126 -10.90 -5.87 4.33
CA VAL A 126 -11.01 -5.97 2.86
C VAL A 126 -10.16 -4.90 2.15
N GLN A 127 -9.99 -3.71 2.74
CA GLN A 127 -9.08 -2.70 2.20
C GLN A 127 -7.62 -3.14 2.35
N ASP A 128 -7.22 -3.63 3.53
CA ASP A 128 -5.87 -4.14 3.76
C ASP A 128 -5.54 -5.31 2.81
N LEU A 129 -6.46 -6.26 2.62
CA LEU A 129 -6.26 -7.40 1.71
C LEU A 129 -6.19 -6.98 0.23
N LYS A 130 -6.88 -5.90 -0.16
CA LYS A 130 -6.78 -5.32 -1.52
C LYS A 130 -5.50 -4.51 -1.70
N CYS A 131 -4.93 -3.99 -0.62
CA CYS A 131 -3.79 -3.09 -0.62
C CYS A 131 -2.52 -3.84 -0.20
N LEU A 132 -1.78 -4.35 -1.19
CA LEU A 132 -0.39 -4.75 -0.95
C LEU A 132 0.43 -3.50 -0.62
N LYS A 133 0.96 -3.42 0.60
CA LYS A 133 1.88 -2.35 1.00
C LYS A 133 3.16 -2.44 0.19
N ILE A 134 3.62 -1.30 -0.29
CA ILE A 134 4.92 -1.21 -0.95
C ILE A 134 5.77 -0.21 -0.19
N GLY A 135 6.84 -0.73 0.41
CA GLY A 135 7.89 0.06 1.02
C GLY A 135 8.80 0.63 -0.07
N LEU A 136 9.07 1.92 0.03
CA LEU A 136 10.15 2.55 -0.71
C LEU A 136 11.41 2.47 0.13
N GLN A 137 12.41 1.75 -0.39
CA GLN A 137 13.76 1.77 0.14
C GLN A 137 14.61 2.79 -0.58
N PHE A 138 15.27 3.63 0.21
CA PHE A 138 16.21 4.66 -0.22
C PHE A 138 17.64 4.23 0.17
N LYS A 139 18.61 4.58 -0.67
CA LYS A 139 20.04 4.43 -0.42
C LYS A 139 20.76 5.65 -0.98
N ALA A 140 21.66 6.24 -0.20
CA ALA A 140 22.56 7.29 -0.65
C ALA A 140 23.88 7.20 0.12
N THR A 141 24.91 7.84 -0.42
CA THR A 141 26.15 8.14 0.31
C THR A 141 25.98 9.50 0.98
N LEU A 142 26.09 9.55 2.30
CA LEU A 142 26.01 10.76 3.11
C LEU A 142 27.41 11.24 3.48
N GLU A 143 27.68 12.51 3.23
CA GLU A 143 28.85 13.22 3.73
C GLU A 143 28.36 14.27 4.74
N ASN A 144 28.75 14.10 6.01
CA ASN A 144 28.47 15.03 7.10
C ASN A 144 26.98 15.42 7.29
N ILE A 145 26.06 14.55 6.87
CA ILE A 145 24.60 14.72 7.00
C ILE A 145 23.94 13.53 7.70
N THR A 146 22.83 13.81 8.39
CA THR A 146 21.93 12.84 9.02
C THR A 146 20.48 13.33 8.96
N ASN A 147 19.52 12.52 9.46
CA ASN A 147 18.11 12.89 9.60
C ASN A 147 17.44 13.37 8.30
N LEU A 148 17.85 12.79 7.16
CA LEU A 148 17.28 13.06 5.84
C LEU A 148 15.83 12.54 5.79
N ARG A 149 14.86 13.44 5.67
CA ARG A 149 13.42 13.13 5.70
C ARG A 149 12.60 14.13 4.87
N PRO A 150 11.41 13.74 4.39
CA PRO A 150 10.45 14.70 3.86
C PRO A 150 9.94 15.63 4.98
N VAL A 151 9.74 16.91 4.68
CA VAL A 151 9.22 17.91 5.63
C VAL A 151 7.96 18.55 5.07
N GLY A 152 6.93 18.65 5.91
CA GLY A 152 5.63 19.25 5.56
C GLY A 152 4.62 18.25 4.98
N GLU A 153 3.33 18.48 5.23
CA GLU A 153 2.24 17.66 4.66
C GLU A 153 2.01 17.94 3.17
N ASP A 154 2.50 19.08 2.68
CA ASP A 154 2.48 19.52 1.28
C ASP A 154 3.64 18.95 0.45
N PHE A 155 4.56 18.24 1.10
CA PHE A 155 5.67 17.53 0.48
C PHE A 155 5.17 16.62 -0.66
N ARG A 156 5.77 16.78 -1.85
CA ARG A 156 5.36 16.08 -3.08
C ARG A 156 6.22 14.87 -3.36
N TRP A 157 5.67 13.69 -3.14
CA TRP A 157 6.25 12.45 -3.62
C TRP A 157 5.99 12.29 -5.12
N TYR A 158 6.98 12.57 -5.97
CA TYR A 158 6.83 12.40 -7.42
C TYR A 158 7.08 10.96 -7.85
N LEU A 159 6.11 10.36 -8.55
CA LEU A 159 6.03 8.93 -8.83
C LEU A 159 5.74 8.70 -10.33
N LYS A 160 6.38 7.69 -10.92
CA LYS A 160 5.90 7.06 -12.17
C LYS A 160 5.12 5.81 -11.84
N LEU A 161 3.88 5.74 -12.33
CA LEU A 161 2.97 4.65 -12.02
C LEU A 161 3.08 3.59 -13.11
N LYS A 162 3.34 2.34 -12.71
CA LYS A 162 3.27 1.19 -13.61
C LYS A 162 1.96 0.46 -13.42
N CYS A 163 1.16 0.36 -14.47
CA CYS A 163 -0.05 -0.43 -14.46
C CYS A 163 0.31 -1.91 -14.27
N GLY A 164 -0.13 -2.52 -13.16
CA GLY A 164 0.09 -3.95 -12.91
C GLY A 164 -0.61 -4.88 -13.91
N ASN A 165 -1.53 -4.36 -14.73
CA ASN A 165 -2.21 -5.13 -15.76
C ASN A 165 -1.46 -5.12 -17.11
N CYS A 166 -1.30 -3.94 -17.71
CA CYS A 166 -0.70 -3.79 -19.04
C CYS A 166 0.80 -3.48 -19.02
N ASN A 167 1.43 -3.36 -17.83
CA ASN A 167 2.81 -2.95 -17.63
C ASN A 167 3.17 -1.55 -18.17
N GLU A 168 2.19 -0.79 -18.64
CA GLU A 168 2.37 0.58 -19.10
C GLU A 168 2.79 1.47 -17.93
N VAL A 169 3.81 2.28 -18.16
CA VAL A 169 4.32 3.24 -17.20
C VAL A 169 3.81 4.62 -17.60
N SER A 170 3.34 5.40 -16.64
CA SER A 170 2.88 6.77 -16.90
C SER A 170 3.98 7.59 -17.60
N GLU A 171 3.63 8.22 -18.72
CA GLU A 171 4.58 9.05 -19.47
C GLU A 171 5.04 10.25 -18.64
N LYS A 172 4.09 10.86 -17.91
CA LYS A 172 4.31 12.01 -17.04
C LYS A 172 4.47 11.58 -15.58
N TRP A 173 5.26 12.37 -14.85
CA TRP A 173 5.35 12.28 -13.40
C TRP A 173 4.00 12.67 -12.77
N GLN A 174 3.57 11.87 -11.81
CA GLN A 174 2.46 12.19 -10.91
C GLN A 174 3.02 12.53 -9.54
N TYR A 175 2.27 13.19 -8.66
CA TYR A 175 2.71 13.38 -7.28
C TYR A 175 1.61 13.06 -6.27
N LEU A 176 2.02 12.63 -5.08
CA LEU A 176 1.17 12.46 -3.89
C LEU A 176 1.63 13.42 -2.78
N ARG A 177 0.69 13.90 -1.98
CA ARG A 177 0.95 14.70 -0.77
C ARG A 177 0.16 14.13 0.39
N LEU A 178 0.68 14.27 1.61
CA LEU A 178 -0.03 13.83 2.82
C LEU A 178 -1.34 14.61 2.99
N MET A 179 -1.30 15.92 2.74
CA MET A 179 -2.49 16.79 2.84
C MET A 179 -3.61 16.45 1.85
N ASP A 180 -3.29 15.71 0.77
CA ASP A 180 -4.27 15.29 -0.23
C ASP A 180 -4.96 13.98 0.15
N SER A 181 -4.64 13.37 1.31
CA SER A 181 -5.28 12.13 1.76
C SER A 181 -6.77 12.37 2.01
N HIS A 182 -7.60 11.85 1.10
CA HIS A 182 -9.05 11.81 1.21
C HIS A 182 -9.49 10.36 1.04
N PRO A 183 -10.68 9.96 1.53
CA PRO A 183 -11.29 8.69 1.14
C PRO A 183 -11.64 8.75 -0.37
N LEU A 184 -10.71 8.32 -1.22
CA LEU A 184 -10.81 8.53 -2.67
C LEU A 184 -11.69 7.47 -3.33
N LYS A 185 -12.75 7.93 -4.00
CA LYS A 185 -13.35 7.19 -5.13
C LYS A 185 -12.39 7.25 -6.31
N GLY A 186 -11.70 6.14 -6.58
CA GLY A 186 -10.92 5.95 -7.80
C GLY A 186 -9.41 5.88 -7.59
N GLY A 187 -8.93 4.71 -7.18
CA GLY A 187 -7.69 4.08 -7.69
C GLY A 187 -6.34 4.76 -7.50
N ARG A 188 -6.23 5.90 -6.81
CA ARG A 188 -4.94 6.49 -6.41
C ARG A 188 -4.61 5.98 -5.02
N GLY A 189 -3.37 5.54 -4.83
CA GLY A 189 -2.95 4.99 -3.54
C GLY A 189 -2.53 6.06 -2.53
N ASN A 190 -2.38 5.67 -1.27
CA ASN A 190 -2.16 6.57 -0.13
C ASN A 190 -0.74 6.46 0.42
N ILE A 191 -0.26 7.56 1.02
CA ILE A 191 0.97 7.57 1.81
C ILE A 191 0.59 7.17 3.24
N LEU A 192 1.31 6.21 3.82
CA LEU A 192 1.15 5.84 5.23
C LEU A 192 2.02 6.76 6.09
N SER A 193 1.46 7.86 6.57
CA SER A 193 2.22 8.91 7.30
C SER A 193 3.03 8.36 8.48
N GLN A 194 2.50 7.38 9.20
CA GLN A 194 3.13 6.72 10.35
C GLN A 194 4.37 5.88 9.99
N THR A 195 4.59 5.61 8.70
CA THR A 195 5.71 4.78 8.22
C THR A 195 6.90 5.60 7.73
N ILE A 196 6.76 6.93 7.68
CA ILE A 196 7.84 7.82 7.27
C ILE A 196 8.97 7.76 8.31
N LYS A 197 10.17 7.40 7.86
CA LYS A 197 11.36 7.26 8.70
C LYS A 197 12.51 8.06 8.10
N PRO A 198 13.32 8.76 8.92
CA PRO A 198 14.50 9.46 8.44
C PRO A 198 15.57 8.47 7.98
N TYR A 199 16.42 8.91 7.04
CA TYR A 199 17.66 8.24 6.64
C TYR A 199 18.82 8.95 7.33
N ASN A 200 19.55 8.24 8.18
CA ASN A 200 20.57 8.78 9.07
C ASN A 200 21.98 8.36 8.65
N ALA A 201 22.99 8.94 9.28
CA ALA A 201 24.39 8.60 9.05
C ALA A 201 24.69 7.10 9.28
N GLU A 202 24.02 6.45 10.24
CA GLU A 202 24.14 5.00 10.46
C GLU A 202 23.57 4.15 9.34
N ASP A 203 22.69 4.70 8.49
CA ASP A 203 22.09 3.99 7.37
C ASP A 203 22.92 4.15 6.09
N ASN A 204 23.99 4.93 6.12
CA ASN A 204 24.80 5.31 4.97
C ASN A 204 25.15 4.11 4.07
N GLU A 205 24.96 4.27 2.76
CA GLU A 205 25.19 3.24 1.74
C GLU A 205 24.36 1.95 1.89
N THR A 206 23.38 1.92 2.79
CA THR A 206 22.45 0.79 2.95
C THR A 206 21.04 1.14 2.50
N PHE A 207 20.29 0.14 2.02
CA PHE A 207 18.88 0.33 1.69
C PHE A 207 18.03 0.34 2.96
N LYS A 208 17.31 1.44 3.19
CA LYS A 208 16.35 1.58 4.29
C LYS A 208 14.99 1.99 3.78
N THR A 209 13.94 1.36 4.32
CA THR A 209 12.57 1.79 4.06
C THR A 209 12.31 3.14 4.73
N ILE A 210 12.06 4.18 3.93
CA ILE A 210 11.86 5.56 4.40
C ILE A 210 10.39 5.97 4.39
N VAL A 211 9.54 5.27 3.65
CA VAL A 211 8.09 5.44 3.65
C VAL A 211 7.44 4.20 3.04
N GLU A 212 6.26 3.86 3.52
CA GLU A 212 5.39 2.87 2.90
C GLU A 212 4.20 3.56 2.28
N PHE A 213 3.76 2.99 1.17
CA PHE A 213 2.59 3.45 0.47
C PHE A 213 1.60 2.30 0.34
N GLU A 214 0.33 2.63 0.52
CA GLU A 214 -0.78 1.81 0.05
C GLU A 214 -0.92 2.03 -1.46
N CYS A 215 -0.05 1.41 -2.26
CA CYS A 215 -0.03 1.71 -3.69
C CYS A 215 0.44 0.54 -4.55
N ARG A 216 -0.03 0.54 -5.80
CA ARG A 216 0.59 -0.18 -6.91
C ARG A 216 1.71 0.68 -7.52
N GLY A 217 2.97 0.27 -7.33
CA GLY A 217 4.17 0.68 -8.09
C GLY A 217 4.54 2.17 -8.00
N LEU A 218 5.69 2.50 -7.43
CA LEU A 218 6.06 3.88 -7.07
C LEU A 218 7.56 4.14 -7.34
N GLU A 219 8.04 5.39 -7.18
CA GLU A 219 9.43 5.94 -7.10
C GLU A 219 9.37 7.31 -6.36
N PRO A 220 10.30 7.73 -5.46
CA PRO A 220 10.22 9.03 -4.75
C PRO A 220 10.97 10.20 -5.42
N ALA A 221 10.63 11.43 -5.00
CA ALA A 221 11.50 12.60 -5.17
C ALA A 221 11.28 13.66 -4.07
N GLY A 222 12.36 14.35 -3.65
CA GLY A 222 12.40 15.48 -2.70
C GLY A 222 12.77 15.09 -1.25
N PHE A 223 13.63 15.84 -0.56
CA PHE A 223 14.04 15.54 0.82
C PHE A 223 14.49 16.82 1.57
N ALA A 224 14.72 16.74 2.88
CA ALA A 224 15.41 17.74 3.71
C ALA A 224 16.29 17.02 4.74
N ALA A 225 17.40 17.61 5.20
CA ALA A 225 18.34 16.92 6.10
C ALA A 225 18.99 17.84 7.14
N ASN A 226 19.77 17.25 8.05
CA ASN A 226 20.51 17.95 9.08
C ASN A 226 22.01 17.63 8.98
N GLY A 227 22.88 18.60 9.27
CA GLY A 227 24.32 18.36 9.45
C GLY A 227 24.57 17.40 10.62
N ALA A 228 25.38 16.36 10.40
CA ALA A 228 25.56 15.25 11.34
C ALA A 228 26.17 15.69 12.68
N GLU A 229 27.12 16.61 12.65
CA GLU A 229 27.85 17.06 13.84
C GLU A 229 27.36 18.41 14.39
N SER A 230 26.85 19.28 13.51
CA SER A 230 26.48 20.66 13.82
C SER A 230 24.99 20.85 14.15
N GLY A 231 24.15 19.90 13.72
CA GLY A 231 22.70 20.03 13.72
C GLY A 231 22.17 21.12 12.76
N THR A 232 22.99 21.69 11.88
CA THR A 232 22.57 22.70 10.89
C THR A 232 21.44 22.14 10.01
N SER A 233 20.35 22.88 9.84
CA SER A 233 19.21 22.44 9.02
C SER A 233 19.44 22.79 7.56
N PHE A 234 19.21 21.83 6.67
CA PHE A 234 19.23 21.99 5.23
C PHE A 234 17.83 21.66 4.70
N ASP A 235 17.03 22.71 4.49
CA ASP A 235 15.58 22.59 4.28
C ASP A 235 15.18 22.54 2.79
N GLU A 236 16.10 22.79 1.87
CA GLU A 236 15.84 22.88 0.42
C GLU A 236 16.63 21.84 -0.40
N ILE A 237 16.68 20.58 0.06
CA ILE A 237 17.43 19.53 -0.63
C ILE A 237 16.65 19.00 -1.83
N ASN A 238 17.24 19.20 -3.02
CA ASN A 238 16.70 18.67 -4.28
C ASN A 238 17.54 17.50 -4.79
N LEU A 239 17.01 16.27 -4.69
CA LEU A 239 17.68 15.05 -5.17
C LEU A 239 17.25 14.63 -6.59
N LEU A 240 16.69 15.53 -7.41
CA LEU A 240 16.32 15.21 -8.79
C LEU A 240 17.53 14.81 -9.65
N GLU A 241 18.70 15.40 -9.40
CA GLU A 241 19.96 15.08 -10.07
C GLU A 241 20.72 13.93 -9.39
N LYS A 242 20.11 13.31 -8.37
CA LYS A 242 20.66 12.23 -7.53
C LYS A 242 21.85 12.59 -6.63
N ASP A 243 22.47 13.73 -6.88
CA ASP A 243 23.52 14.28 -6.05
C ASP A 243 23.09 15.66 -5.55
N TRP A 244 23.47 15.97 -4.32
CA TRP A 244 23.30 17.28 -3.71
C TRP A 244 24.51 17.55 -2.82
N ASN A 245 24.98 18.79 -2.80
CA ASN A 245 26.03 19.23 -1.91
C ASN A 245 25.79 20.67 -1.45
N ASP A 246 26.35 21.00 -0.30
CA ASP A 246 26.36 22.34 0.28
C ASP A 246 27.55 22.44 1.25
N TYR A 247 27.61 23.53 2.01
CA TYR A 247 28.68 23.79 2.96
C TYR A 247 28.13 24.12 4.34
N ASP A 248 28.61 23.42 5.37
CA ASP A 248 28.24 23.69 6.75
C ASP A 248 29.18 24.73 7.37
N GLU A 249 28.73 25.99 7.35
CA GLU A 249 29.48 27.14 7.87
C GLU A 249 29.88 27.01 9.36
N LYS A 250 29.18 26.20 10.16
CA LYS A 250 29.51 26.05 11.59
C LYS A 250 30.75 25.20 11.81
N ILE A 251 30.90 24.13 11.03
CA ILE A 251 32.02 23.18 11.16
C ILE A 251 33.07 23.36 10.06
N LYS A 252 32.79 24.20 9.06
CA LYS A 252 33.65 24.50 7.92
C LYS A 252 33.97 23.27 7.07
N GLU A 253 32.99 22.39 6.91
CA GLU A 253 33.10 21.18 6.11
C GLU A 253 32.04 21.15 5.01
N SER A 254 32.34 20.42 3.93
CA SER A 254 31.34 20.07 2.93
C SER A 254 30.30 19.13 3.52
N VAL A 255 29.07 19.28 3.05
CA VAL A 255 28.00 18.33 3.29
C VAL A 255 27.46 17.85 1.95
N GLY A 256 27.02 16.59 1.91
CA GLY A 256 26.67 15.96 0.65
C GLY A 256 25.75 14.76 0.78
N ILE A 257 24.97 14.56 -0.27
CA ILE A 257 24.13 13.39 -0.49
C ILE A 257 24.40 12.95 -1.92
N TYR A 258 24.96 11.76 -2.09
CA TYR A 258 25.41 11.28 -3.40
C TYR A 258 24.84 9.91 -3.73
N GLU A 259 24.93 9.56 -5.01
CA GLU A 259 24.56 8.24 -5.54
C GLU A 259 23.14 7.79 -5.15
N VAL A 260 22.22 8.76 -5.06
CA VAL A 260 20.85 8.48 -4.63
C VAL A 260 20.23 7.43 -5.54
N THR A 261 19.80 6.34 -4.92
CA THR A 261 19.10 5.26 -5.58
C THR A 261 18.00 4.72 -4.68
N HIS A 262 17.07 4.02 -5.30
CA HIS A 262 15.91 3.49 -4.60
C HIS A 262 15.48 2.15 -5.18
N LYS A 263 14.69 1.43 -4.40
CA LYS A 263 13.97 0.25 -4.86
C LYS A 263 12.66 0.10 -4.11
N PHE A 264 11.75 -0.64 -4.71
CA PHE A 264 10.47 -0.98 -4.10
C PHE A 264 10.52 -2.38 -3.53
N VAL A 265 10.11 -2.50 -2.28
CA VAL A 265 9.93 -3.77 -1.60
C VAL A 265 8.45 -3.95 -1.32
N LYS A 266 7.94 -5.16 -1.55
CA LYS A 266 6.61 -5.53 -1.08
C LYS A 266 6.75 -5.77 0.42
N CYS A 267 5.96 -5.05 1.22
CA CYS A 267 5.88 -5.27 2.65
C CYS A 267 4.85 -6.38 2.91
#